data_AF-A0A091EJX9-F1
#
_entry.id   AF-A0A091EJX9-F1
#
_cell.length_a   1.000
_cell.length_b   1.000
_cell.length_c   1.000
_cell.angle_alpha   90.00
_cell.angle_beta   90.00
_cell.angle_gamma   90.00
#
_symmetry.space_group_name_H-M   'P 1'
#
loop_
_entity.id
_entity.type
_entity.pdbx_description
1 polymer ?
#
loop_
_entity_poly.entity_id
_entity_poly.type
_entity_poly.pdbx_seq_one_letter_code
_entity_poly.pdbx_strand_id
1 'polypeptide(L)'
;GPVYIKVLYSLIELEQWKSTVGKYKENPDKVATLVQRAIQTQNPDWSDLAAMIETLLGPTERQMVNKAITDSVELGIANGTLQGTVADIFPTDDPRWDPNVPAEMQRLKWYQDLIVYGLKHGVPEALNWAKLYEVKQGPNEIPDFLN
;
A
#
# COMPACT_ATOMS: atom_id res chain seq x y z
N GLY A 1 1.29 24.23 20.00
CA GLY A 1 1.70 23.61 18.72
C GLY A 1 0.54 23.68 17.74
N PRO A 2 0.74 23.34 16.45
CA PRO A 2 -0.38 23.15 15.53
C PRO A 2 -1.31 22.05 16.05
N VAL A 3 -2.62 22.23 15.88
CA VAL A 3 -3.65 21.24 16.20
C VAL A 3 -4.03 20.54 14.91
N TYR A 4 -4.03 19.21 14.91
CA TYR A 4 -4.45 18.43 13.75
C TYR A 4 -5.98 18.31 13.72
N ILE A 5 -6.59 18.85 12.68
CA ILE A 5 -8.02 18.71 12.40
C ILE A 5 -8.19 17.59 11.38
N LYS A 6 -8.98 16.58 11.73
CA LYS A 6 -9.25 15.41 10.89
C LYS A 6 -10.09 15.80 9.67
N VAL A 7 -9.63 15.45 8.47
CA VAL A 7 -10.41 15.51 7.23
C VAL A 7 -10.77 14.09 6.82
N LEU A 8 -12.07 13.80 6.77
CA LEU A 8 -12.58 12.48 6.39
C LEU A 8 -12.73 12.39 4.88
N TYR A 9 -12.32 11.27 4.30
CA TYR A 9 -12.74 10.89 2.95
C TYR A 9 -14.20 10.44 2.99
N SER A 10 -14.99 10.93 2.03
CA SER A 10 -16.32 10.37 1.82
C SER A 10 -16.22 9.01 1.13
N LEU A 11 -17.21 8.13 1.39
CA LEU A 11 -17.31 6.84 0.70
C LEU A 11 -17.40 7.01 -0.83
N ILE A 12 -18.02 8.10 -1.29
CA ILE A 12 -18.15 8.43 -2.71
C ILE A 12 -16.78 8.71 -3.34
N GLU A 13 -15.93 9.48 -2.66
CA GLU A 13 -14.57 9.76 -3.15
C GLU A 13 -13.73 8.48 -3.24
N LEU A 14 -13.81 7.60 -2.24
CA LEU A 14 -13.07 6.33 -2.27
C LEU A 14 -13.52 5.40 -3.41
N GLU A 15 -14.82 5.35 -3.71
CA GLU A 15 -15.33 4.58 -4.85
C GLU A 15 -14.89 5.18 -6.20
N GLN A 16 -14.88 6.51 -6.33
CA GLN A 16 -14.35 7.18 -7.51
C GLN A 16 -12.84 6.90 -7.70
N TRP A 17 -12.09 6.88 -6.61
CA TRP A 17 -10.67 6.54 -6.61
C TRP A 17 -10.45 5.12 -7.08
N LYS A 18 -11.23 4.16 -6.58
CA LYS A 18 -11.21 2.76 -7.01
C LYS A 18 -11.46 2.63 -8.51
N SER A 19 -12.49 3.33 -9.02
CA SER A 19 -12.77 3.38 -10.46
C SER A 19 -11.60 3.98 -11.26
N THR A 20 -10.96 5.02 -10.73
CA THR A 20 -9.83 5.71 -11.37
C THR A 20 -8.58 4.84 -11.46
N VAL A 21 -8.22 4.13 -10.38
CA VAL A 21 -6.99 3.33 -10.33
C VAL A 21 -7.15 1.96 -10.98
N GLY A 22 -8.38 1.45 -11.08
CA GLY A 22 -8.67 0.13 -11.61
C GLY A 22 -8.19 -0.98 -10.66
N LYS A 23 -7.93 -2.17 -11.21
CA LYS A 23 -7.48 -3.32 -10.42
C LYS A 23 -6.05 -3.10 -9.93
N TYR A 24 -5.79 -3.32 -8.64
CA TYR A 24 -4.48 -3.10 -8.04
C TYR A 24 -3.39 -3.96 -8.68
N LYS A 25 -3.64 -5.25 -8.91
CA LYS A 25 -2.66 -6.14 -9.59
C LYS A 25 -2.22 -5.65 -10.97
N GLU A 26 -3.05 -4.87 -11.65
CA GLU A 26 -2.72 -4.33 -12.96
C GLU A 26 -1.96 -3.01 -12.87
N ASN A 27 -2.17 -2.22 -11.82
CA ASN A 27 -1.63 -0.86 -11.68
C ASN A 27 -1.16 -0.56 -10.24
N PRO A 28 -0.24 -1.35 -9.64
CA PRO A 28 0.16 -1.17 -8.24
C PRO A 28 0.76 0.23 -7.98
N ASP A 29 1.58 0.73 -8.91
CA ASP A 29 2.18 2.07 -8.82
C ASP A 29 1.15 3.20 -8.81
N LYS A 30 0.05 3.03 -9.57
CA LYS A 30 -1.02 4.04 -9.64
C LYS A 30 -1.77 4.11 -8.32
N VAL A 31 -2.06 2.96 -7.71
CA VAL A 31 -2.67 2.87 -6.38
C VAL A 31 -1.72 3.48 -5.33
N ALA A 32 -0.45 3.08 -5.32
CA ALA A 32 0.55 3.60 -4.40
C ALA A 32 0.71 5.13 -4.51
N THR A 33 0.74 5.67 -5.73
CA THR A 33 0.85 7.11 -5.98
C THR A 33 -0.37 7.87 -5.46
N LEU A 34 -1.57 7.31 -5.63
CA LEU A 34 -2.79 7.93 -5.13
C LEU A 34 -2.79 7.96 -3.59
N VAL A 35 -2.47 6.84 -2.94
CA VAL A 35 -2.38 6.75 -1.47
C VAL A 35 -1.27 7.66 -0.93
N GLN A 36 -0.12 7.74 -1.60
CA GLN A 36 0.96 8.64 -1.21
C GLN A 36 0.54 10.12 -1.28
N ARG A 37 -0.23 10.51 -2.31
CA ARG A 37 -0.80 11.87 -2.42
C ARG A 37 -1.82 12.14 -1.32
N ALA A 38 -2.67 11.15 -1.02
CA ALA A 38 -3.63 11.23 0.09
C ALA A 38 -2.92 11.47 1.43
N ILE A 39 -1.81 10.76 1.66
CA ILE A 39 -0.94 10.92 2.83
C ILE A 39 -0.36 12.33 2.92
N GLN A 40 0.17 12.86 1.82
CA GLN A 40 0.80 14.18 1.78
C GLN A 40 -0.18 15.33 1.98
N THR A 41 -1.43 15.17 1.51
CA THR A 41 -2.41 16.25 1.48
C THR A 41 -3.30 16.26 2.73
N GLN A 42 -3.68 15.09 3.24
CA GLN A 42 -4.66 14.98 4.33
C GLN A 42 -4.10 14.34 5.60
N ASN A 43 -2.92 13.71 5.54
CA ASN A 43 -2.32 12.99 6.68
C ASN A 43 -3.32 12.05 7.38
N PRO A 44 -3.87 11.05 6.67
CA PRO A 44 -4.86 10.12 7.20
C PRO A 44 -4.31 9.34 8.39
N ASP A 45 -5.16 9.08 9.38
CA ASP A 45 -4.80 8.22 10.50
C ASP A 45 -4.86 6.72 10.13
N TRP A 46 -4.65 5.85 11.11
CA TRP A 46 -4.69 4.40 10.90
C TRP A 46 -6.05 3.93 10.35
N SER A 47 -7.17 4.42 10.91
CA SER A 47 -8.52 4.02 10.50
C SER A 47 -8.86 4.50 9.10
N ASP A 48 -8.45 5.73 8.76
CA ASP A 48 -8.64 6.30 7.43
C ASP A 48 -7.90 5.49 6.36
N LEU A 49 -6.65 5.09 6.65
CA LEU A 49 -5.86 4.22 5.78
C LEU A 49 -6.48 2.83 5.67
N ALA A 50 -6.94 2.24 6.78
CA ALA A 50 -7.61 0.95 6.76
C ALA A 50 -8.81 0.99 5.80
N ALA A 51 -9.74 1.93 5.97
CA ALA A 51 -10.91 2.09 5.09
C ALA A 51 -10.52 2.33 3.62
N MET A 52 -9.47 3.13 3.37
CA MET A 52 -8.97 3.37 2.02
C MET A 52 -8.45 2.07 1.37
N ILE A 53 -7.62 1.30 2.09
CA ILE A 53 -7.08 0.04 1.59
C ILE A 53 -8.17 -1.02 1.41
N GLU A 54 -9.16 -1.08 2.30
CA GLU A 54 -10.32 -1.97 2.16
C GLU A 54 -11.17 -1.64 0.93
N THR A 55 -11.28 -0.36 0.59
CA THR A 55 -12.03 0.07 -0.59
C THR A 55 -11.26 -0.22 -1.88
N LEU A 56 -9.98 0.15 -1.91
CA LEU A 56 -9.15 0.09 -3.12
C LEU A 56 -8.73 -1.34 -3.49
N LEU A 57 -8.55 -2.24 -2.52
CA LEU A 57 -7.99 -3.57 -2.73
C LEU A 57 -8.97 -4.70 -2.38
N GLY A 58 -8.98 -5.74 -3.20
CA GLY A 58 -9.65 -7.00 -2.87
C GLY A 58 -8.95 -7.77 -1.74
N PRO A 59 -9.60 -8.77 -1.11
CA PRO A 59 -9.03 -9.53 0.01
C PRO A 59 -7.64 -10.13 -0.28
N THR A 60 -7.47 -10.74 -1.46
CA THR A 60 -6.17 -11.32 -1.87
C THR A 60 -5.10 -10.26 -2.09
N GLU A 61 -5.47 -9.10 -2.63
CA GLU A 61 -4.55 -7.98 -2.85
C GLU A 61 -4.08 -7.39 -1.52
N ARG A 62 -4.99 -7.28 -0.54
CA ARG A 62 -4.63 -6.88 0.84
C ARG A 62 -3.66 -7.85 1.49
N GLN A 63 -3.87 -9.16 1.33
CA GLN A 63 -2.93 -10.17 1.84
C GLN A 63 -1.53 -10.03 1.22
N MET A 64 -1.47 -9.75 -0.09
CA MET A 64 -0.22 -9.50 -0.80
C MET A 64 0.53 -8.27 -0.28
N VAL A 65 -0.19 -7.15 -0.11
CA VAL A 65 0.36 -5.91 0.48
C VAL A 65 0.86 -6.14 1.90
N ASN A 66 0.04 -6.74 2.77
CA ASN A 66 0.41 -7.01 4.16
C ASN A 66 1.63 -7.93 4.25
N LYS A 67 1.70 -8.96 3.39
CA LYS A 67 2.85 -9.85 3.35
C LYS A 67 4.14 -9.11 2.97
N ALA A 68 4.09 -8.25 1.95
CA ALA A 68 5.27 -7.48 1.55
C ALA A 68 5.77 -6.56 2.68
N ILE A 69 4.84 -5.95 3.44
CA ILE A 69 5.18 -5.13 4.61
C ILE A 69 5.80 -5.99 5.70
N THR A 70 5.15 -7.09 6.09
CA THR A 70 5.64 -8.00 7.14
C THR A 70 7.02 -8.54 6.80
N ASP A 71 7.21 -9.07 5.59
CA ASP A 71 8.50 -9.64 5.16
C ASP A 71 9.61 -8.56 5.23
N SER A 72 9.31 -7.30 4.89
CA SER A 72 10.25 -6.18 4.99
C SER A 72 10.58 -5.80 6.43
N VAL A 73 9.58 -5.75 7.31
CA VAL A 73 9.76 -5.44 8.74
C VAL A 73 10.54 -6.55 9.43
N GLU A 74 10.22 -7.82 9.18
CA GLU A 74 10.95 -8.98 9.70
C GLU A 74 12.42 -8.96 9.29
N LEU A 75 12.71 -8.66 8.02
CA LEU A 75 14.08 -8.51 7.53
C LEU A 75 14.82 -7.37 8.23
N GLY A 76 14.14 -6.24 8.47
CA GLY A 76 14.70 -5.11 9.19
C GLY A 76 15.04 -5.45 10.65
N ILE A 77 14.15 -6.19 11.33
CA ILE A 77 14.39 -6.68 12.70
C ILE A 77 15.57 -7.66 12.71
N ALA A 78 15.60 -8.63 11.79
CA ALA A 78 16.65 -9.65 11.71
C ALA A 78 18.04 -9.03 11.46
N ASN A 79 18.10 -7.95 10.68
CA ASN A 79 19.32 -7.22 10.37
C ASN A 79 19.68 -6.15 11.42
N GLY A 80 18.87 -6.00 12.48
CA GLY A 80 19.07 -5.02 13.54
C GLY A 80 18.82 -3.56 13.15
N THR A 81 18.25 -3.29 11.97
CA THR A 81 17.91 -1.94 11.52
C THR A 81 16.59 -1.44 12.11
N LEU A 82 15.70 -2.36 12.50
CA LEU A 82 14.47 -2.08 13.24
C LEU A 82 14.52 -2.74 14.62
N GLN A 83 13.81 -2.15 15.58
CA GLN A 83 13.72 -2.64 16.96
C GLN A 83 12.25 -2.88 17.31
N GLY A 84 11.97 -3.94 18.08
CA GLY A 84 10.61 -4.35 18.46
C GLY A 84 10.10 -5.54 17.64
N THR A 85 8.79 -5.73 17.67
CA THR A 85 8.11 -6.81 16.92
C THR A 85 7.39 -6.26 15.68
N VAL A 86 7.01 -7.15 14.76
CA VAL A 86 6.16 -6.77 13.62
C VAL A 86 4.87 -6.09 14.09
N ALA A 87 4.25 -6.57 15.18
CA ALA A 87 3.00 -6.01 15.70
C ALA A 87 3.19 -4.60 16.29
N ASP A 88 4.37 -4.28 16.84
CA ASP A 88 4.68 -2.94 17.34
C ASP A 88 4.85 -1.93 16.20
N ILE A 89 5.39 -2.40 15.07
CA ILE A 89 5.78 -1.57 13.92
C ILE A 89 4.65 -1.43 12.90
N PHE A 90 3.91 -2.52 12.66
CA PHE A 90 2.80 -2.62 11.73
C PHE A 90 1.60 -3.29 12.41
N PRO A 91 0.88 -2.55 13.28
CA PRO A 91 -0.27 -3.08 13.99
C PRO A 91 -1.45 -3.38 13.04
N THR A 92 -2.06 -4.55 13.23
CA THR A 92 -3.27 -5.00 12.50
C THR A 92 -4.56 -4.42 13.06
N ASP A 93 -4.57 -4.06 14.34
CA ASP A 93 -5.69 -3.41 15.02
C ASP A 93 -5.39 -1.93 15.24
N ASP A 94 -6.44 -1.12 15.41
CA ASP A 94 -6.31 0.33 15.63
C ASP A 94 -5.47 0.64 16.88
N PRO A 95 -4.27 1.23 16.72
CA PRO A 95 -3.39 1.55 17.84
C PRO A 95 -3.81 2.83 18.58
N ARG A 96 -4.82 3.56 18.06
CA ARG A 96 -5.33 4.83 18.60
C ARG A 96 -4.25 5.91 18.79
N TRP A 97 -3.30 5.97 17.85
CA TRP A 97 -2.30 7.03 17.84
C TRP A 97 -2.95 8.41 17.71
N ASP A 98 -2.63 9.31 18.63
CA ASP A 98 -3.00 10.72 18.61
C ASP A 98 -1.99 11.50 17.75
N PRO A 99 -2.41 12.05 16.59
CA PRO A 99 -1.54 12.86 15.74
C PRO A 99 -1.01 14.13 16.44
N ASN A 100 -1.63 14.57 17.54
CA ASN A 100 -1.16 15.72 18.32
C ASN A 100 0.01 15.37 19.26
N VAL A 101 0.29 14.09 19.49
CA VAL A 101 1.43 13.61 20.27
C VAL A 101 2.61 13.33 19.33
N PRO A 102 3.76 14.03 19.45
CA PRO A 102 4.86 13.90 18.48
C PRO A 102 5.38 12.48 18.26
N ALA A 103 5.49 11.68 19.33
CA ALA A 103 5.95 10.30 19.24
C ALA A 103 4.93 9.40 18.51
N GLU A 104 3.64 9.65 18.68
CA GLU A 104 2.57 8.88 18.04
C GLU A 104 2.38 9.32 16.59
N MET A 105 2.53 10.61 16.29
CA MET A 105 2.64 11.10 14.92
C MET A 105 3.81 10.43 14.17
N GLN A 106 4.97 10.26 14.82
CA GLN A 106 6.11 9.58 14.19
C GLN A 106 5.77 8.12 13.86
N ARG A 107 5.06 7.41 14.75
CA ARG A 107 4.57 6.05 14.47
C ARG A 107 3.56 6.03 13.32
N LEU A 108 2.65 7.00 13.28
CA LEU A 108 1.70 7.16 12.17
C LEU A 108 2.42 7.40 10.84
N LYS A 109 3.45 8.26 10.81
CA LYS A 109 4.27 8.47 9.61
C LYS A 109 4.96 7.22 9.14
N TRP A 110 5.53 6.46 10.08
CA TRP A 110 6.15 5.18 9.76
C TRP A 110 5.13 4.19 9.17
N TYR A 111 3.95 4.10 9.75
CA TYR A 111 2.87 3.24 9.24
C TYR A 111 2.41 3.66 7.84
N GLN A 112 2.25 4.97 7.60
CA GLN A 112 1.95 5.53 6.27
C GLN A 112 2.99 5.10 5.22
N ASP A 113 4.28 5.17 5.56
CA ASP A 113 5.37 4.76 4.67
C ASP A 113 5.36 3.26 4.39
N LEU A 114 5.07 2.43 5.40
CA LEU A 114 4.91 0.98 5.24
C LEU A 114 3.75 0.64 4.30
N ILE A 115 2.60 1.30 4.41
CA ILE A 115 1.48 1.09 3.49
C ILE A 115 1.88 1.41 2.06
N VAL A 116 2.57 2.53 1.82
CA VAL A 116 3.06 2.89 0.47
C VAL A 116 4.08 1.86 -0.04
N TYR A 117 4.98 1.39 0.82
CA TYR A 117 5.92 0.31 0.47
C TYR A 117 5.18 -0.96 0.08
N GLY A 118 4.22 -1.41 0.89
CA GLY A 118 3.42 -2.60 0.61
C GLY A 118 2.65 -2.51 -0.70
N LEU A 119 2.11 -1.34 -1.05
CA LEU A 119 1.43 -1.12 -2.33
C LEU A 119 2.38 -1.16 -3.53
N LYS A 120 3.65 -0.78 -3.36
CA LYS A 120 4.66 -0.85 -4.43
C LYS A 120 5.22 -2.26 -4.61
N HIS A 121 5.35 -3.01 -3.52
CA HIS A 121 6.05 -4.30 -3.50
C HIS A 121 5.13 -5.51 -3.28
N GLY A 122 3.82 -5.30 -3.13
CA GLY A 122 2.86 -6.36 -2.87
C GLY A 122 2.60 -7.26 -4.08
N VAL A 123 2.70 -6.72 -5.30
CA VAL A 123 2.56 -7.54 -6.52
C VAL A 123 3.89 -8.26 -6.78
N PRO A 124 3.92 -9.61 -6.79
CA PRO A 124 5.14 -10.35 -7.05
C PRO A 124 5.71 -9.98 -8.43
N GLU A 125 7.03 -9.80 -8.48
CA GLU A 125 7.72 -9.39 -9.69
C GLU A 125 7.49 -10.38 -10.85
N ALA A 126 7.41 -11.69 -10.57
CA ALA A 126 7.06 -12.71 -11.57
C ALA A 126 5.70 -12.47 -12.26
N LEU A 127 4.70 -11.94 -11.55
CA LEU A 127 3.39 -11.60 -12.12
C LEU A 127 3.47 -10.35 -13.01
N ASN A 128 4.30 -9.38 -12.65
CA ASN A 128 4.60 -8.21 -13.50
C ASN A 128 5.30 -8.62 -14.80
N TRP A 129 6.27 -9.56 -14.73
CA TRP A 129 6.95 -10.10 -15.91
C TRP A 129 6.00 -10.86 -16.83
N ALA A 130 5.13 -11.73 -16.29
CA ALA A 130 4.14 -12.46 -17.10
C ALA A 130 3.26 -11.49 -17.91
N LYS A 131 2.78 -10.41 -17.28
CA LYS A 131 2.01 -9.36 -17.95
C LYS A 131 2.83 -8.62 -19.03
N LEU A 132 4.10 -8.30 -18.78
CA LEU A 132 4.97 -7.66 -19.76
C LEU A 132 5.15 -8.54 -21.01
N TYR A 133 5.23 -9.86 -20.85
CA TYR A 133 5.28 -10.80 -21.97
C TYR A 133 3.93 -10.93 -22.69
N GLU A 134 2.80 -11.00 -21.98
CA GLU A 134 1.46 -11.01 -22.59
C GLU A 134 1.18 -9.75 -23.44
N VAL A 135 1.62 -8.56 -22.97
CA VAL A 135 1.48 -7.31 -23.72
C VAL A 135 2.36 -7.30 -24.98
N LYS A 136 3.55 -7.92 -24.93
CA LYS A 136 4.43 -8.06 -26.09
C LYS A 136 3.90 -9.08 -27.11
N GLN A 137 3.31 -10.17 -26.64
CA GLN A 137 2.69 -11.20 -27.49
C GLN A 137 1.30 -10.79 -27.99
N GLY A 138 1.12 -9.53 -28.41
CA GLY A 138 -0.07 -9.09 -29.11
C GLY A 138 -0.36 -9.97 -30.34
N PRO A 139 -1.60 -9.96 -30.87
CA PRO A 139 -2.15 -11.00 -31.76
C PRO A 139 -1.47 -11.21 -33.12
N ASN A 140 -0.33 -10.57 -33.38
CA ASN A 140 0.39 -10.63 -34.65
C ASN A 140 1.80 -11.23 -34.58
N GLU A 141 2.22 -11.80 -33.45
CA GLU A 141 3.44 -12.61 -33.40
C GLU A 141 3.08 -14.08 -33.30
N ILE A 142 3.00 -14.73 -34.47
CA ILE A 142 3.16 -16.18 -34.56
C ILE A 142 4.57 -16.46 -34.05
N PRO A 143 4.74 -17.29 -33.00
CA PRO A 143 6.07 -17.69 -32.59
C PRO A 143 6.69 -18.47 -33.74
N ASP A 144 7.73 -17.92 -34.34
CA ASP A 144 8.44 -18.50 -35.48
C ASP A 144 9.31 -19.66 -34.97
N PHE A 145 8.65 -20.79 -34.69
CA PHE A 145 9.31 -22.06 -34.37
C PHE A 145 9.60 -22.80 -35.67
N LEU A 146 10.55 -22.34 -36.47
CA LEU A 146 11.13 -23.13 -37.57
C LEU A 146 12.62 -22.80 -37.81
N ASN A 147 13.51 -23.53 -37.14
CA ASN A 147 14.50 -24.46 -37.74
C ASN A 147 15.55 -24.93 -36.72
#